data_AF-A0AAD6ZCX1-F1
#
_entry.id   AF-A0AAD6ZCX1-F1
#
_cell.length_a   1.000
_cell.length_b   1.000
_cell.length_c   1.000
_cell.angle_alpha   90.00
_cell.angle_beta   90.00
_cell.angle_gamma   90.00
#
_symmetry.space_group_name_H-M   'P 1'
#
loop_
_entity.id
_entity.type
_entity.pdbx_description
1 polymer ?
#
loop_
_entity_poly.entity_id
_entity_poly.type
_entity_poly.pdbx_seq_one_letter_code
_entity_poly.pdbx_strand_id
1 'polypeptide(L)'
;MASVAVFGWPSRGRGDFGKDNNEMERLLIAHWGEAHRAYLQGRSLHNIRIERLWRDVRKDTLETYRQIFIYLTDHDLLDMKNSIHCACLFLVYQPRIQASLDRTRDGWNHHKI
;
A
#
# COMPACT_ATOMS: atom_id res chain seq x y z
N MET A 1 10.17 8.43 -2.10
CA MET A 1 11.05 9.36 -1.35
C MET A 1 10.94 9.18 0.16
N ALA A 2 9.75 9.17 0.77
CA ALA A 2 9.61 9.00 2.23
C ALA A 2 10.27 7.72 2.77
N SER A 3 10.13 6.58 2.07
CA SER A 3 10.80 5.33 2.45
C SER A 3 12.32 5.40 2.37
N VAL A 4 12.88 6.13 1.39
CA VAL A 4 14.33 6.32 1.23
C VAL A 4 14.90 7.14 2.39
N ALA A 5 14.16 8.13 2.89
CA ALA A 5 14.60 8.91 4.05
C ALA A 5 14.68 8.06 5.34
N VAL A 6 13.87 7.01 5.45
CA VAL A 6 13.81 6.13 6.64
C VAL A 6 14.75 4.93 6.52
N PHE A 7 14.81 4.30 5.34
CA PHE A 7 15.51 3.02 5.13
C PHE A 7 16.73 3.12 4.22
N GLY A 8 17.01 4.30 3.66
CA GLY A 8 18.04 4.48 2.63
C GLY A 8 17.59 4.01 1.24
N TRP A 9 18.47 4.18 0.26
CA TRP A 9 18.24 3.69 -1.10
C TRP A 9 18.41 2.17 -1.16
N PRO A 10 17.42 1.41 -1.64
CA PRO A 10 17.60 -0.01 -1.84
C PRO A 10 18.56 -0.23 -3.02
N SER A 11 19.47 -1.19 -2.90
CA SER A 11 20.35 -1.58 -4.02
C SER A 11 19.52 -2.10 -5.21
N ARG A 12 18.45 -2.88 -4.95
CA ARG A 12 17.56 -3.39 -6.01
C ARG A 12 16.09 -3.27 -5.61
N GLY A 13 15.28 -2.69 -6.50
CA GLY A 13 13.83 -2.77 -6.49
C GLY A 13 13.33 -3.90 -7.39
N ARG A 14 12.11 -4.38 -7.16
CA ARG A 14 11.44 -5.37 -8.02
C ARG A 14 10.00 -4.95 -8.26
N GLY A 15 9.51 -5.16 -9.47
CA GLY A 15 8.10 -5.02 -9.82
C GLY A 15 7.69 -5.89 -11.00
N ASP A 16 6.41 -5.85 -11.34
CA ASP A 16 5.89 -6.44 -12.57
C ASP A 16 6.06 -5.50 -13.77
N PHE A 17 5.48 -5.89 -14.91
CA PHE A 17 5.41 -5.09 -16.12
C PHE A 17 4.30 -4.01 -16.08
N GLY A 18 3.71 -3.75 -14.91
CA GLY A 18 2.75 -2.68 -14.70
C GLY A 18 3.42 -1.31 -14.79
N LYS A 19 2.63 -0.28 -15.10
CA LYS A 19 3.14 1.09 -15.30
C LYS A 19 3.18 1.92 -14.01
N ASP A 20 2.51 1.46 -12.96
CA ASP A 20 2.33 2.21 -11.71
C ASP A 20 3.67 2.50 -11.01
N ASN A 21 4.66 1.62 -11.18
CA ASN A 21 5.98 1.73 -10.55
C ASN A 21 7.08 2.27 -11.46
N ASN A 22 6.75 2.75 -12.67
CA ASN A 22 7.73 3.26 -13.62
C ASN A 22 8.55 4.42 -13.05
N GLU A 23 7.96 5.24 -12.18
CA GLU A 23 8.68 6.34 -11.55
C GLU A 23 9.72 5.82 -10.53
N MET A 24 9.39 4.77 -9.79
CA MET A 24 10.33 4.14 -8.86
C MET A 24 11.51 3.51 -9.60
N GLU A 25 11.25 2.88 -10.74
CA GLU A 25 12.29 2.37 -11.64
C GLU A 25 13.20 3.50 -12.13
N ARG A 26 12.63 4.59 -12.66
CA ARG A 26 13.40 5.76 -13.11
C ARG A 26 14.28 6.34 -12.01
N LEU A 27 13.74 6.50 -10.80
CA LEU A 27 14.48 7.03 -9.67
C LEU A 27 15.64 6.11 -9.23
N LEU A 28 15.44 4.79 -9.24
CA LEU A 28 16.49 3.83 -8.89
C LEU A 28 17.61 3.79 -9.92
N ILE A 29 17.27 3.87 -11.21
CA ILE A 29 18.24 3.95 -12.30
C ILE A 29 19.02 5.27 -12.23
N ALA A 30 18.34 6.39 -11.96
CA ALA A 30 19.00 7.69 -11.80
C ALA A 30 19.97 7.72 -10.61
N HIS A 31 19.66 7.03 -9.51
CA HIS A 31 20.51 6.98 -8.33
C HIS A 31 21.73 6.07 -8.49
N TRP A 32 21.54 4.85 -9.03
CA TRP A 32 22.60 3.83 -9.10
C TRP A 32 23.28 3.68 -10.48
N GLY A 33 22.67 4.22 -11.53
CA GLY A 33 23.09 4.06 -12.92
C GLY A 33 22.52 2.81 -13.62
N GLU A 34 22.37 2.87 -14.95
CA GLU A 34 21.79 1.79 -15.77
C GLU A 34 22.57 0.46 -15.64
N ALA A 35 23.90 0.53 -15.60
CA ALA A 35 24.77 -0.64 -15.48
C ALA A 35 24.57 -1.43 -14.17
N HIS A 36 24.06 -0.78 -13.11
CA HIS A 36 23.82 -1.42 -11.82
C HIS A 36 22.65 -2.43 -11.87
N ARG A 37 21.72 -2.28 -12.84
CA ARG A 37 20.47 -3.06 -12.91
C ARG A 37 19.67 -2.95 -11.60
N ALA A 38 19.45 -1.71 -11.16
CA ALA A 38 18.81 -1.39 -9.88
C ALA A 38 17.31 -1.72 -9.81
N TYR A 39 16.67 -2.04 -10.94
CA TYR A 39 15.28 -2.47 -10.98
C TYR A 39 15.16 -3.82 -11.69
N LEU A 40 14.47 -4.75 -11.04
CA LEU A 40 14.23 -6.10 -11.52
C LEU A 40 12.76 -6.21 -11.95
N GLN A 41 12.52 -6.15 -13.25
CA GLN A 41 11.20 -6.42 -13.81
C GLN A 41 11.03 -7.92 -14.03
N GLY A 42 9.89 -8.48 -13.62
CA GLY A 42 9.65 -9.91 -13.72
C GLY A 42 8.19 -10.29 -13.83
N ARG A 43 7.95 -11.57 -14.17
CA ARG A 43 6.59 -12.15 -14.18
C ARG A 43 5.95 -12.06 -12.79
N SER A 44 4.62 -11.95 -12.75
CA SER A 44 3.80 -11.87 -11.52
C SER A 44 4.10 -12.98 -10.51
N LEU A 45 4.49 -14.18 -10.96
CA LEU A 45 4.91 -15.29 -10.09
C LEU A 45 6.07 -14.93 -9.14
N HIS A 46 6.88 -13.91 -9.45
CA HIS A 46 7.93 -13.45 -8.53
C HIS A 46 7.45 -12.43 -7.50
N ASN A 47 6.22 -11.92 -7.64
CA ASN A 47 5.59 -10.97 -6.74
C ASN A 47 4.71 -11.65 -5.68
N ILE A 48 4.73 -12.99 -5.59
CA ILE A 48 3.95 -13.77 -4.60
C ILE A 48 4.12 -13.25 -3.18
N ARG A 49 5.33 -12.83 -2.79
CA ARG A 49 5.58 -12.31 -1.43
C ARG A 49 4.82 -11.01 -1.16
N ILE A 50 4.84 -10.06 -2.11
CA ILE A 50 4.12 -8.79 -1.95
C ILE A 50 2.62 -9.00 -2.09
N GLU A 51 2.17 -9.89 -2.98
CA GLU A 51 0.76 -10.27 -3.11
C GLU A 51 0.22 -10.94 -1.84
N ARG A 52 1.01 -11.83 -1.21
CA ARG A 52 0.64 -12.44 0.08
C ARG A 52 0.54 -11.40 1.17
N LEU A 53 1.53 -10.51 1.29
CA LEU A 53 1.49 -9.40 2.25
C LEU A 53 0.24 -8.54 2.04
N TRP A 54 -0.09 -8.18 0.79
CA TRP A 54 -1.29 -7.42 0.48
C TRP A 54 -2.57 -8.17 0.84
N ARG A 55 -2.62 -9.50 0.67
CA ARG A 55 -3.75 -10.31 1.11
C ARG A 55 -3.94 -10.23 2.62
N ASP A 56 -2.85 -10.35 3.38
CA ASP A 56 -2.87 -10.30 4.85
C ASP A 56 -3.28 -8.90 5.34
N VAL A 57 -2.68 -7.83 4.80
CA VAL A 57 -3.08 -6.43 5.09
C VAL A 57 -4.57 -6.21 4.78
N ARG A 58 -5.03 -6.67 3.62
CA ARG A 58 -6.43 -6.49 3.24
C ARG A 58 -7.36 -7.21 4.21
N LYS A 59 -7.09 -8.48 4.49
CA LYS A 59 -7.94 -9.32 5.33
C LYS A 59 -7.95 -8.85 6.78
N ASP A 60 -6.78 -8.57 7.34
CA ASP A 60 -6.63 -8.38 8.78
C ASP A 60 -6.73 -6.91 9.19
N THR A 61 -6.53 -5.97 8.26
CA THR A 61 -6.54 -4.53 8.55
C THR A 61 -7.69 -3.79 7.89
N LEU A 62 -7.92 -4.04 6.60
CA LEU A 62 -8.81 -3.19 5.79
C LEU A 62 -10.25 -3.72 5.70
N GLU A 63 -10.43 -5.04 5.86
CA GLU A 63 -11.73 -5.68 5.68
C GLU A 63 -12.80 -5.13 6.62
N THR A 64 -12.45 -4.84 7.87
CA THR A 64 -13.39 -4.23 8.83
C THR A 64 -13.93 -2.88 8.33
N TYR A 65 -13.06 -2.01 7.80
CA TYR A 65 -13.48 -0.72 7.25
C TYR A 65 -14.35 -0.88 6.01
N ARG A 66 -14.00 -1.84 5.14
CA ARG A 66 -14.80 -2.18 3.96
C ARG A 66 -16.22 -2.58 4.35
N GLN A 67 -16.36 -3.43 5.36
CA GLN A 67 -17.66 -3.87 5.86
C GLN A 67 -18.47 -2.72 6.46
N ILE A 68 -17.83 -1.84 7.23
CA ILE A 68 -18.48 -0.64 7.76
C ILE A 68 -18.99 0.25 6.62
N PHE A 69 -18.20 0.50 5.58
CA PHE A 69 -18.60 1.37 4.48
C PHE A 69 -19.74 0.79 3.64
N ILE A 70 -19.73 -0.53 3.42
CA ILE A 70 -20.83 -1.24 2.78
C ILE A 70 -22.09 -1.11 3.62
N TYR A 71 -22.01 -1.41 4.92
CA TYR A 71 -23.14 -1.26 5.83
C TYR A 71 -23.74 0.16 5.79
N LEU A 72 -22.89 1.19 5.85
CA LEU A 72 -23.37 2.57 5.78
C LEU A 72 -24.04 2.90 4.44
N THR A 73 -23.54 2.33 3.34
CA THR A 73 -24.11 2.55 1.99
C THR A 73 -25.44 1.81 1.84
N ASP A 74 -25.50 0.54 2.25
CA ASP A 74 -26.67 -0.32 2.13
C ASP A 74 -27.86 0.15 2.98
N HIS A 75 -27.60 0.94 4.02
CA HIS A 75 -28.62 1.52 4.91
C HIS A 75 -28.86 3.02 4.66
N ASP A 76 -28.41 3.56 3.51
CA ASP A 76 -28.59 4.96 3.12
C ASP A 76 -27.99 5.99 4.12
N LEU A 77 -27.01 5.58 4.93
CA LEU A 77 -26.28 6.43 5.87
C LEU A 77 -25.07 7.12 5.22
N LEU A 78 -24.57 6.56 4.11
CA LEU A 78 -23.45 7.07 3.33
C LEU A 78 -23.83 7.16 1.85
N ASP A 79 -23.93 8.39 1.35
CA ASP A 79 -24.04 8.65 -0.09
C ASP A 79 -22.68 9.09 -0.64
N MET A 80 -22.06 8.26 -1.46
CA MET A 80 -20.77 8.53 -2.11
C MET A 80 -20.84 9.62 -3.18
N LYS A 81 -22.04 10.04 -3.61
CA LYS A 81 -22.25 11.20 -4.50
C LYS A 81 -22.34 12.51 -3.72
N ASN A 82 -22.53 12.45 -2.40
CA ASN A 82 -22.58 13.61 -1.55
C ASN A 82 -21.18 13.98 -1.04
N SER A 83 -20.68 15.15 -1.46
CA SER A 83 -19.33 15.62 -1.11
C SER A 83 -19.13 15.81 0.40
N ILE A 84 -20.17 16.17 1.16
CA ILE A 84 -20.10 16.31 2.61
C ILE A 84 -19.93 14.95 3.26
N HIS A 85 -20.68 13.94 2.82
CA HIS A 85 -20.55 12.59 3.35
C HIS A 85 -19.16 12.02 3.05
N CYS A 86 -18.64 12.21 1.84
CA CYS A 86 -17.28 11.83 1.48
C CYS A 86 -16.22 12.52 2.34
N ALA A 87 -16.37 13.83 2.59
CA ALA A 87 -15.46 14.59 3.46
C ALA A 87 -15.50 14.07 4.90
N CYS A 88 -16.70 13.85 5.46
CA CYS A 88 -16.87 13.27 6.79
C CYS A 88 -16.26 11.86 6.88
N LEU A 89 -16.49 11.01 5.88
CA LEU A 89 -15.92 9.68 5.81
C LEU A 89 -14.39 9.74 5.86
N PHE A 90 -13.79 10.60 5.05
CA PHE A 90 -12.34 10.80 5.01
C PHE A 90 -11.81 11.30 6.35
N LEU A 91 -12.37 12.38 6.90
CA LEU A 91 -11.93 12.97 8.17
C LEU A 91 -12.01 11.97 9.34
N VAL A 92 -13.06 11.15 9.37
CA VAL A 92 -13.25 10.15 10.43
C VAL A 92 -12.34 8.94 10.19
N TYR A 93 -12.37 8.33 9.01
CA TYR A 93 -11.76 7.02 8.81
C TYR A 93 -10.31 7.05 8.34
N GLN A 94 -9.85 8.11 7.66
CA GLN A 94 -8.44 8.20 7.24
C GLN A 94 -7.46 8.04 8.42
N PRO A 95 -7.55 8.79 9.53
CA PRO A 95 -6.62 8.62 10.64
C PRO A 95 -6.74 7.25 11.32
N ARG A 96 -7.95 6.67 11.33
CA ARG A 96 -8.21 5.33 11.91
C ARG A 96 -7.60 4.22 11.07
N ILE A 97 -7.77 4.29 9.75
CA ILE A 97 -7.18 3.36 8.79
C ILE A 97 -5.66 3.46 8.86
N GLN A 98 -5.10 4.67 8.90
CA GLN A 98 -3.66 4.88 9.02
C GLN A 98 -3.13 4.26 10.32
N ALA A 99 -3.77 4.52 11.47
CA ALA A 99 -3.36 3.93 12.74
C ALA A 99 -3.45 2.38 12.76
N SER A 100 -4.41 1.79 12.05
CA SER A 100 -4.50 0.34 11.89
C SER A 100 -3.40 -0.20 10.98
N LEU A 101 -3.07 0.49 9.87
CA LEU A 101 -1.95 0.14 9.01
C LEU A 101 -0.60 0.24 9.74
N ASP A 102 -0.40 1.26 10.57
CA ASP A 102 0.80 1.40 11.40
C ASP A 102 0.93 0.24 12.39
N ARG A 103 -0.17 -0.16 13.05
CA ARG A 103 -0.19 -1.34 13.93
C ARG A 103 0.11 -2.63 13.18
N THR A 104 -0.43 -2.80 11.97
CA THR A 104 -0.14 -3.96 11.13
C THR A 104 1.33 -4.01 10.71
N ARG A 105 1.90 -2.86 10.32
CA ARG A 105 3.34 -2.75 10.02
C ARG A 105 4.17 -3.14 11.22
N ASP A 106 3.86 -2.59 12.39
CA ASP A 106 4.63 -2.85 13.62
C ASP A 106 4.50 -4.31 14.05
N GLY A 107 3.30 -4.89 13.99
CA GLY A 107 3.07 -6.32 14.23
C GLY A 107 3.84 -7.20 13.25
N TRP A 108 3.83 -6.85 11.96
CA TRP A 108 4.56 -7.57 10.93
C TRP A 108 6.08 -7.41 11.07
N ASN A 109 6.60 -6.31 11.58
CA ASN A 109 8.05 -6.20 11.77
C ASN A 109 8.55 -6.98 13.00
N HIS A 110 7.67 -7.27 13.96
CA HIS A 110 8.02 -7.99 15.20
C HIS A 110 7.50 -9.43 15.26
N HIS A 111 6.78 -9.92 14.23
CA HIS A 111 6.36 -11.32 14.20
C HIS A 111 7.57 -12.24 14.04
N LYS A 112 7.58 -13.36 14.77
CA LYS A 112 8.58 -14.41 14.56
C LYS A 112 8.27 -15.12 13.24
N ILE A 113 9.28 -15.26 12.40
CA ILE A 113 9.25 -16.05 11.16
C ILE A 113 9.43 -17.52 11.50
#